data_AF-X1EPV9-F1
#
_entry.id   AF-X1EPV9-F1
#
_cell.length_a   1.000
_cell.length_b   1.000
_cell.length_c   1.000
_cell.angle_alpha   90.00
_cell.angle_beta   90.00
_cell.angle_gamma   90.00
#
_symmetry.space_group_name_H-M   'P 1'
#
loop_
_entity.id
_entity.type
_entity.pdbx_description
1 polymer ?
#
loop_
_entity_poly.entity_id
_entity_poly.type
_entity_poly.pdbx_seq_one_letter_code
_entity_poly.pdbx_strand_id
1 'polypeptide(L)'
;MLTITDYIEIFAEYLNLAPVKVFIRRNYDQIEPFEEFENPNLSDKIPTWWRAYNDLKHDFYSNINQGTLDNALASLSALFVLNCQSSWKLRLQENINYLVLNRVITSPNFIHIGHLLKYIKEDPNLEKYSLIAQTDLFEYWLSHHPETIELTVMDRLAVGDSLRIPTKRPPGL
;
A
#
# COMPACT_ATOMS: atom_id res chain seq x y z
N MET A 1 7.73 -28.19 7.10
CA MET A 1 6.68 -27.42 6.40
C MET A 1 6.85 -25.98 6.84
N LEU A 2 6.94 -25.02 5.92
CA LEU A 2 7.07 -23.60 6.28
C LEU A 2 5.72 -23.09 6.80
N THR A 3 5.77 -22.32 7.88
CA THR A 3 4.65 -21.70 8.58
C THR A 3 4.72 -20.18 8.43
N ILE A 4 3.68 -19.46 8.87
CA ILE A 4 3.74 -17.99 8.89
C ILE A 4 4.81 -17.47 9.86
N THR A 5 5.09 -18.19 10.96
CA THR A 5 6.13 -17.77 11.89
C THR A 5 7.52 -17.84 11.24
N ASP A 6 7.77 -18.87 10.42
CA ASP A 6 9.00 -18.93 9.61
C ASP A 6 9.09 -17.75 8.62
N TYR A 7 7.96 -17.36 8.03
CA TYR A 7 7.91 -16.20 7.14
C TYR A 7 8.19 -14.88 7.89
N ILE A 8 7.57 -14.69 9.06
CA ILE A 8 7.76 -13.50 9.89
C ILE A 8 9.24 -13.38 10.31
N GLU A 9 9.84 -14.45 10.80
CA GLU A 9 11.24 -14.43 11.25
C GLU A 9 12.23 -14.09 10.13
N ILE A 10 11.95 -14.55 8.90
CA ILE A 10 12.87 -14.35 7.77
C ILE A 10 12.61 -13.02 7.06
N PHE A 11 11.35 -12.64 6.88
CA PHE A 11 10.97 -11.57 5.95
C PHE A 11 10.41 -10.32 6.62
N ALA A 12 9.97 -10.37 7.88
CA ALA A 12 9.34 -9.20 8.51
C ALA A 12 10.32 -8.01 8.62
N GLU A 13 11.55 -8.26 9.06
CA GLU A 13 12.60 -7.23 9.15
C GLU A 13 13.06 -6.78 7.76
N TYR A 14 13.24 -7.72 6.83
CA TYR A 14 13.68 -7.43 5.46
C TYR A 14 12.68 -6.58 4.68
N LEU A 15 11.38 -6.86 4.84
CA LEU A 15 10.30 -6.15 4.15
C LEU A 15 9.85 -4.88 4.89
N ASN A 16 10.27 -4.71 6.15
CA ASN A 16 9.89 -3.61 7.02
C ASN A 16 8.37 -3.35 7.00
N LEU A 17 7.57 -4.42 7.20
CA LEU A 17 6.12 -4.39 7.03
C LEU A 17 5.36 -3.80 8.21
N ALA A 18 5.88 -3.97 9.44
CA ALA A 18 5.26 -3.52 10.67
C ALA A 18 4.79 -2.05 10.65
N PRO A 19 5.61 -1.08 10.20
CA PRO A 19 5.21 0.33 10.22
C PRO A 19 4.27 0.73 9.07
N VAL A 20 3.94 -0.19 8.14
CA VAL A 20 3.17 0.17 6.95
C VAL A 20 1.70 0.39 7.30
N LYS A 21 1.20 1.58 6.92
CA LYS A 21 -0.18 1.99 7.10
C LYS A 21 -0.91 2.00 5.76
N VAL A 22 -2.16 1.58 5.77
CA VAL A 22 -3.08 1.70 4.64
C VAL A 22 -4.25 2.57 5.06
N PHE A 23 -4.72 3.45 4.18
CA PHE A 23 -5.84 4.34 4.48
C PHE A 23 -7.05 3.96 3.65
N ILE A 24 -8.21 3.85 4.30
CA ILE A 24 -9.49 3.67 3.62
C ILE A 24 -9.86 5.00 2.95
N ARG A 25 -10.00 5.03 1.61
CA ARG A 25 -10.21 6.28 0.86
C ARG A 25 -11.47 7.05 1.30
N ARG A 26 -12.52 6.36 1.71
CA ARG A 26 -13.84 6.97 1.96
C ARG A 26 -13.88 7.81 3.24
N ASN A 27 -13.14 7.40 4.27
CA ASN A 27 -13.20 8.04 5.60
C ASN A 27 -11.81 8.33 6.19
N TYR A 28 -10.74 7.95 5.50
CA TYR A 28 -9.34 8.10 5.93
C TYR A 28 -8.98 7.33 7.20
N ASP A 29 -9.78 6.35 7.59
CA ASP A 29 -9.43 5.42 8.66
C ASP A 29 -8.16 4.66 8.29
N GLN A 30 -7.32 4.42 9.29
CA GLN A 30 -6.04 3.76 9.15
C GLN A 30 -6.14 2.28 9.50
N ILE A 31 -5.47 1.46 8.72
CA ILE A 31 -5.28 0.04 8.96
C ILE A 31 -3.78 -0.22 9.01
N GLU A 32 -3.33 -0.88 10.07
CA GLU A 32 -1.95 -1.33 10.26
C GLU A 32 -1.92 -2.87 10.14
N PRO A 33 -1.92 -3.42 8.90
CA PRO A 33 -2.14 -4.84 8.68
C PRO A 33 -1.04 -5.75 9.26
N PHE A 34 0.09 -5.19 9.68
CA PHE A 34 1.22 -5.93 10.22
C PHE A 34 1.68 -5.36 11.57
N GLU A 35 0.85 -4.58 12.27
CA GLU A 35 1.21 -4.01 13.58
C GLU A 35 1.74 -5.07 14.56
N GLU A 36 1.16 -6.27 14.51
CA GLU A 36 1.50 -7.33 15.43
C GLU A 36 2.94 -7.84 15.24
N PHE A 37 3.59 -7.59 14.09
CA PHE A 37 4.98 -8.01 13.85
C PHE A 37 5.98 -7.40 14.84
N GLU A 38 5.62 -6.27 15.47
CA GLU A 38 6.43 -5.62 16.50
C GLU A 38 6.36 -6.32 17.87
N ASN A 39 5.41 -7.25 18.06
CA ASN A 39 5.22 -7.92 19.34
C ASN A 39 6.45 -8.72 19.77
N PRO A 40 6.80 -8.76 21.07
CA PRO A 40 8.00 -9.42 21.56
C PRO A 40 7.94 -10.94 21.44
N ASN A 41 6.74 -11.53 21.54
CA ASN A 41 6.55 -12.98 21.46
C ASN A 41 6.15 -13.39 20.04
N LEU A 42 6.75 -14.47 19.53
CA LEU A 42 6.49 -14.96 18.16
C LEU A 42 5.02 -15.36 17.93
N SER A 43 4.34 -15.92 18.93
CA SER A 43 2.91 -16.25 18.84
C SER A 43 2.03 -15.00 18.67
N ASP A 44 2.46 -13.90 19.27
CA ASP A 44 1.75 -12.63 19.25
C ASP A 44 2.09 -11.83 17.98
N LYS A 45 3.11 -12.24 17.23
CA LYS A 45 3.45 -11.65 15.92
C LYS A 45 2.52 -12.07 14.79
N ILE A 46 1.67 -13.07 15.00
CA ILE A 46 0.77 -13.55 13.95
C ILE A 46 -0.42 -12.59 13.85
N PRO A 47 -0.64 -11.95 12.69
CA PRO A 47 -1.69 -10.96 12.55
C PRO A 47 -3.06 -11.56 12.82
N THR A 48 -3.93 -10.78 13.45
CA THR A 48 -5.28 -11.21 13.83
C THR A 48 -6.09 -11.66 12.60
N TRP A 49 -5.98 -10.93 11.49
CA TRP A 49 -6.63 -11.29 10.24
C TRP A 49 -6.11 -12.61 9.65
N TRP A 50 -4.83 -12.96 9.86
CA TRP A 50 -4.27 -14.23 9.39
C TRP A 50 -4.80 -15.41 10.20
N ARG A 51 -4.91 -15.24 11.53
CA ARG A 51 -5.56 -16.23 12.41
C ARG A 51 -7.01 -16.45 11.98
N ALA A 52 -7.78 -15.37 11.85
CA ALA A 52 -9.17 -15.43 11.40
C ALA A 52 -9.32 -16.13 10.03
N TYR A 53 -8.47 -15.80 9.06
CA TYR A 53 -8.48 -16.47 7.76
C TYR A 53 -8.22 -17.98 7.88
N ASN A 54 -7.21 -18.40 8.66
CA ASN A 54 -6.90 -19.82 8.80
C ASN A 54 -8.01 -20.57 9.56
N ASP A 55 -8.55 -19.97 10.62
CA ASP A 55 -9.65 -20.55 11.39
C ASP A 55 -10.89 -20.75 10.52
N LEU A 56 -11.27 -19.74 9.72
CA LEU A 56 -12.37 -19.83 8.76
C LEU A 56 -12.11 -20.88 7.67
N LYS A 57 -10.88 -20.98 7.18
CA LYS A 57 -10.49 -21.95 6.15
C LYS A 57 -10.57 -23.40 6.66
N HIS A 58 -10.20 -23.63 7.92
CA HIS A 58 -10.11 -24.96 8.49
C HIS A 58 -11.40 -25.42 9.16
N ASP A 59 -12.18 -24.49 9.75
CA ASP A 59 -13.49 -24.76 10.32
C ASP A 59 -14.40 -23.53 10.23
N PHE A 60 -15.08 -23.41 9.08
CA PHE A 60 -15.91 -22.26 8.75
C PHE A 60 -17.06 -22.06 9.73
N TYR A 61 -17.80 -23.12 10.07
CA TYR A 61 -19.05 -22.98 10.84
C TYR A 61 -18.79 -22.57 12.28
N SER A 62 -17.74 -23.11 12.90
CA SER A 62 -17.37 -22.75 14.28
C SER A 62 -16.75 -21.35 14.38
N ASN A 63 -16.18 -20.83 13.29
CA ASN A 63 -15.44 -19.56 13.27
C ASN A 63 -16.09 -18.45 12.44
N ILE A 64 -17.35 -18.60 12.01
CA ILE A 64 -18.03 -17.62 11.15
C ILE A 64 -18.06 -16.21 11.76
N ASN A 65 -18.06 -16.12 13.09
CA ASN A 65 -17.97 -14.85 13.83
C ASN A 65 -16.64 -14.10 13.60
N GLN A 66 -15.58 -14.79 13.16
CA GLN A 66 -14.31 -14.18 12.79
C GLN A 66 -14.34 -13.56 11.37
N GLY A 67 -15.38 -13.83 10.57
CA GLY A 67 -15.62 -13.25 9.25
C GLY A 67 -16.12 -11.81 9.32
N THR A 68 -15.42 -10.96 10.07
CA THR A 68 -15.79 -9.55 10.26
C THR A 68 -15.29 -8.68 9.11
N LEU A 69 -15.90 -7.50 8.95
CA LEU A 69 -15.43 -6.50 8.00
C LEU A 69 -13.99 -6.08 8.32
N ASP A 70 -13.64 -5.92 9.60
CA ASP A 70 -12.29 -5.52 10.02
C ASP A 70 -11.22 -6.52 9.58
N ASN A 71 -11.47 -7.82 9.78
CA ASN A 71 -10.54 -8.87 9.32
C ASN A 71 -10.44 -8.93 7.79
N ALA A 72 -11.55 -8.68 7.09
CA ALA A 72 -11.55 -8.59 5.63
C ALA A 72 -10.74 -7.38 5.13
N LEU A 73 -10.94 -6.19 5.70
CA LEU A 73 -10.21 -4.98 5.35
C LEU A 73 -8.72 -5.10 5.69
N ALA A 74 -8.38 -5.66 6.86
CA ALA A 74 -7.00 -5.88 7.28
C ALA A 74 -6.27 -6.87 6.36
N SER A 75 -6.90 -8.00 6.01
CA SER A 75 -6.31 -8.98 5.09
C SER A 75 -6.16 -8.45 3.66
N LEU A 76 -7.13 -7.69 3.15
CA LEU A 76 -7.01 -7.02 1.85
C LEU A 76 -5.93 -5.93 1.85
N SER A 77 -5.82 -5.16 2.94
CA SER A 77 -4.76 -4.16 3.12
C SER A 77 -3.39 -4.83 3.16
N ALA A 78 -3.24 -5.94 3.88
CA ALA A 78 -2.03 -6.75 3.90
C ALA A 78 -1.65 -7.24 2.50
N LEU A 79 -2.62 -7.79 1.76
CA LEU A 79 -2.42 -8.23 0.39
C LEU A 79 -2.00 -7.09 -0.53
N PHE A 80 -2.64 -5.93 -0.42
CA PHE A 80 -2.30 -4.74 -1.20
C PHE A 80 -0.86 -4.27 -0.93
N VAL A 81 -0.48 -4.16 0.34
CA VAL A 81 0.90 -3.81 0.74
C VAL A 81 1.90 -4.79 0.17
N LEU A 82 1.66 -6.10 0.30
CA LEU A 82 2.58 -7.13 -0.23
C LEU A 82 2.72 -7.07 -1.75
N ASN A 83 1.67 -6.65 -2.47
CA ASN A 83 1.71 -6.46 -3.92
C ASN A 83 2.37 -5.15 -4.34
N CYS A 84 2.43 -4.16 -3.45
CA CYS A 84 3.11 -2.89 -3.69
C CYS A 84 4.57 -2.92 -3.24
N GLN A 85 4.91 -3.64 -2.18
CA GLN A 85 6.20 -3.48 -1.54
C GLN A 85 7.32 -3.93 -2.48
N SER A 86 8.22 -3.01 -2.82
CA SER A 86 9.16 -3.16 -3.94
C SER A 86 10.53 -3.74 -3.54
N SER A 87 10.71 -4.12 -2.27
CA SER A 87 11.99 -4.60 -1.72
C SER A 87 12.59 -5.75 -2.55
N TRP A 88 11.75 -6.54 -3.23
CA TRP A 88 12.18 -7.56 -4.19
C TRP A 88 12.32 -6.96 -5.60
N LYS A 89 13.39 -6.17 -5.78
CA LYS A 89 13.72 -5.33 -6.95
C LYS A 89 13.49 -5.92 -8.37
N LEU A 90 13.41 -7.24 -8.53
CA LEU A 90 13.28 -7.88 -9.86
C LEU A 90 11.95 -8.60 -10.10
N ARG A 91 11.36 -9.25 -9.08
CA ARG A 91 10.15 -10.07 -9.26
C ARG A 91 8.86 -9.30 -8.98
N LEU A 92 8.92 -8.25 -8.17
CA LEU A 92 7.77 -7.39 -7.87
C LEU A 92 7.53 -6.32 -8.93
N GLN A 93 8.53 -5.99 -9.76
CA GLN A 93 8.35 -5.07 -10.88
C GLN A 93 7.33 -5.61 -11.90
N GLU A 94 7.34 -6.92 -12.19
CA GLU A 94 6.37 -7.55 -13.09
C GLU A 94 4.96 -7.54 -12.49
N ASN A 95 4.83 -7.81 -11.20
CA ASN A 95 3.53 -7.77 -10.50
C ASN A 95 2.95 -6.36 -10.47
N ILE A 96 3.74 -5.36 -10.09
CA ILE A 96 3.28 -3.96 -10.07
C ILE A 96 2.91 -3.51 -11.49
N ASN A 97 3.73 -3.85 -12.49
CA ASN A 97 3.41 -3.53 -13.88
C ASN A 97 2.08 -4.16 -14.30
N TYR A 98 1.86 -5.43 -13.97
CA TYR A 98 0.59 -6.13 -14.24
C TYR A 98 -0.58 -5.43 -13.55
N LEU A 99 -0.46 -5.11 -12.26
CA LEU A 99 -1.53 -4.48 -11.48
C LEU A 99 -1.87 -3.09 -12.01
N VAL A 100 -0.86 -2.32 -12.41
CA VAL A 100 -1.00 -0.98 -13.00
C VAL A 100 -1.61 -1.05 -14.41
N LEU A 101 -1.16 -1.97 -15.26
CA LEU A 101 -1.70 -2.16 -16.61
C LEU A 101 -3.16 -2.61 -16.60
N ASN A 102 -3.56 -3.42 -15.61
CA ASN A 102 -4.94 -3.86 -15.40
C ASN A 102 -5.77 -2.90 -14.55
N ARG A 103 -5.25 -1.71 -14.22
CA ARG A 103 -5.92 -0.67 -13.41
C ARG A 103 -6.36 -1.12 -12.02
N VAL A 104 -5.75 -2.19 -11.49
CA VAL A 104 -5.93 -2.61 -10.09
C VAL A 104 -5.25 -1.62 -9.16
N ILE A 105 -4.07 -1.14 -9.56
CA ILE A 105 -3.35 -0.05 -8.89
C ILE A 105 -3.32 1.16 -9.81
N THR A 106 -3.67 2.32 -9.28
CA THR A 106 -3.59 3.60 -9.98
C THR A 106 -2.96 4.64 -9.06
N SER A 107 -2.76 5.84 -9.58
CA SER A 107 -2.36 6.98 -8.79
C SER A 107 -2.97 8.24 -9.40
N PRO A 108 -3.58 9.12 -8.60
CA PRO A 108 -4.16 10.36 -9.11
C PRO A 108 -3.06 11.32 -9.61
N ASN A 109 -1.83 11.14 -9.14
CA ASN A 109 -0.67 11.94 -9.54
C ASN A 109 -0.30 11.75 -11.03
N PHE A 110 -0.81 10.71 -11.70
CA PHE A 110 -0.45 10.34 -13.06
C PHE A 110 -1.68 10.13 -13.94
N ILE A 111 -1.84 10.98 -14.96
CA ILE A 111 -2.91 10.84 -15.98
C ILE A 111 -2.66 9.63 -16.89
N HIS A 112 -1.39 9.34 -17.20
CA HIS A 112 -1.00 8.26 -18.09
C HIS A 112 -0.34 7.11 -17.33
N ILE A 113 -0.89 5.90 -17.48
CA ILE A 113 -0.36 4.65 -16.90
C ILE A 113 1.12 4.45 -17.25
N GLY A 114 1.53 4.78 -18.49
CA GLY A 114 2.92 4.67 -18.92
C GLY A 114 3.88 5.56 -18.11
N HIS A 115 3.43 6.72 -17.63
CA HIS A 115 4.23 7.58 -16.75
C HIS A 115 4.37 6.94 -15.38
N LEU A 116 3.28 6.46 -14.77
CA LEU A 116 3.34 5.75 -13.49
C LEU A 116 4.34 4.58 -13.54
N LEU A 117 4.28 3.74 -14.59
CA LEU A 117 5.20 2.62 -14.77
C LEU A 117 6.66 3.07 -14.90
N LYS A 118 6.92 4.14 -15.66
CA LYS A 118 8.27 4.71 -15.79
C LYS A 118 8.80 5.19 -14.44
N TYR A 119 7.97 5.87 -13.66
CA TYR A 119 8.36 6.39 -12.34
C TYR A 119 8.64 5.28 -11.34
N ILE A 120 7.79 4.26 -11.27
CA ILE A 120 7.99 3.09 -10.39
C ILE A 120 9.33 2.40 -10.71
N LYS A 121 9.71 2.35 -11.99
CA LYS A 121 10.99 1.79 -12.43
C LYS A 121 12.19 2.67 -12.02
N GLU A 122 12.03 3.99 -11.99
CA GLU A 122 13.08 4.97 -11.68
C GLU A 122 13.28 5.18 -10.17
N ASP A 123 12.20 5.20 -9.38
CA ASP A 123 12.22 5.27 -7.92
C ASP A 123 11.31 4.17 -7.35
N PRO A 124 11.87 3.02 -6.94
CA PRO A 124 11.09 1.92 -6.39
C PRO A 124 10.53 2.25 -5.00
N ASN A 125 10.92 3.37 -4.36
CA ASN A 125 10.35 3.73 -3.07
C ASN A 125 8.95 4.36 -3.26
N LEU A 126 7.93 3.48 -3.23
CA LEU A 126 6.53 3.80 -3.53
C LEU A 126 5.84 4.67 -2.47
N GLU A 127 6.42 4.80 -1.27
CA GLU A 127 5.86 5.61 -0.18
C GLU A 127 5.73 7.10 -0.53
N LYS A 128 6.47 7.57 -1.55
CA LYS A 128 6.41 8.95 -2.04
C LYS A 128 5.21 9.24 -2.95
N TYR A 129 4.51 8.20 -3.41
CA TYR A 129 3.45 8.33 -4.39
C TYR A 129 2.14 7.83 -3.83
N SER A 130 1.07 8.58 -4.06
CA SER A 130 -0.26 8.17 -3.62
C SER A 130 -0.76 7.04 -4.52
N LEU A 131 -0.47 5.79 -4.15
CA LEU A 131 -0.96 4.60 -4.84
C LEU A 131 -2.32 4.21 -4.29
N ILE A 132 -3.28 4.00 -5.19
CA ILE A 132 -4.63 3.55 -4.89
C ILE A 132 -4.78 2.13 -5.39
N ALA A 133 -5.19 1.20 -4.53
CA ALA A 133 -5.87 0.01 -4.99
C ALA A 133 -7.36 0.31 -5.10
N GLN A 134 -7.92 0.16 -6.31
CA GLN A 134 -9.34 0.34 -6.57
C GLN A 134 -9.98 -1.01 -6.86
N THR A 135 -10.94 -1.37 -6.03
CA THR A 135 -11.84 -2.51 -6.26
C THR A 135 -13.27 -2.00 -6.28
N ASP A 136 -14.21 -2.79 -6.79
CA ASP A 136 -15.63 -2.43 -6.81
C ASP A 136 -16.22 -2.18 -5.40
N LEU A 137 -15.57 -2.70 -4.36
CA LEU A 137 -16.04 -2.66 -2.97
C LEU A 137 -15.23 -1.72 -2.08
N PHE A 138 -13.92 -1.59 -2.34
CA PHE A 138 -12.98 -0.90 -1.45
C PHE A 138 -11.92 -0.14 -2.23
N GLU A 139 -11.51 0.98 -1.66
CA GLU A 139 -10.45 1.82 -2.18
C GLU A 139 -9.45 2.11 -1.06
N TYR A 140 -8.19 1.75 -1.29
CA TYR A 140 -7.12 1.84 -0.30
C TYR A 140 -6.00 2.72 -0.82
N TRP A 141 -5.49 3.61 0.02
CA TRP A 141 -4.26 4.33 -0.23
C TRP A 141 -3.10 3.66 0.49
N LEU A 142 -2.01 3.40 -0.24
CA LEU A 142 -0.74 3.01 0.38
C LEU A 142 -0.05 4.22 1.02
N SER A 143 -0.21 5.38 0.40
CA SER A 143 0.14 6.67 0.96
C SER A 143 -0.82 7.72 0.41
N HIS A 144 -1.07 8.78 1.17
CA HIS A 144 -1.93 9.89 0.76
C HIS A 144 -1.21 11.21 1.01
N HIS A 145 -0.74 11.83 -0.07
CA HIS A 145 -0.01 13.10 -0.06
C HIS A 145 -0.87 14.17 -0.73
N PRO A 146 -1.81 14.81 0.00
CA PRO A 146 -2.82 15.71 -0.57
C PRO A 146 -2.21 16.88 -1.34
N GLU A 147 -1.04 17.35 -0.95
CA GLU A 147 -0.26 18.39 -1.63
C GLU A 147 0.20 17.99 -3.03
N THR A 148 0.21 16.69 -3.35
CA THR A 148 0.62 16.17 -4.65
C THR A 148 -0.56 15.76 -5.53
N ILE A 149 -1.78 15.60 -4.97
CA ILE A 149 -2.96 15.08 -5.68
C ILE A 149 -3.43 16.05 -6.78
N GLU A 150 -3.24 17.36 -6.57
CA GLU A 150 -3.55 18.39 -7.57
C GLU A 150 -2.36 18.69 -8.51
N LEU A 151 -1.15 18.31 -8.11
CA LEU A 151 0.06 18.41 -8.93
C LEU A 151 0.15 17.16 -9.81
N THR A 152 -0.60 17.15 -10.91
CA THR A 152 -0.30 16.24 -12.01
C THR A 152 1.19 16.41 -12.32
N VAL A 153 1.99 15.33 -12.24
CA VAL A 153 3.42 15.40 -12.56
C VAL A 153 3.58 15.56 -14.08
N MET A 154 3.27 16.74 -14.60
CA MET A 154 3.74 17.26 -15.88
C MET A 154 5.15 17.87 -15.70
N ASP A 155 5.46 18.37 -14.50
CA ASP A 155 6.63 19.26 -14.28
C ASP A 155 7.98 18.57 -14.11
N ARG A 156 8.05 17.26 -13.85
CA ARG A 156 9.35 16.57 -13.81
C ARG A 156 9.90 16.19 -15.20
N LEU A 157 9.16 16.45 -16.28
CA LEU A 157 9.75 16.50 -17.63
C LEU A 157 10.37 17.87 -17.95
N ALA A 158 10.17 18.88 -17.09
CA ALA A 158 10.65 20.23 -17.33
C ALA A 158 11.09 20.97 -16.06
N VAL A 159 11.92 20.37 -15.20
CA VAL A 159 12.81 21.19 -14.35
C VAL A 159 14.17 20.50 -14.21
N GLY A 160 15.00 20.69 -15.22
CA GLY A 160 16.36 21.14 -14.95
C GLY A 160 16.26 22.61 -14.56
N ASP A 161 16.81 22.95 -13.40
CA ASP A 161 16.98 24.28 -12.85
C ASP A 161 15.75 25.13 -12.52
N SER A 162 15.69 25.51 -11.24
CA SER A 162 15.09 26.75 -10.72
C SER A 162 13.56 26.81 -10.62
N LEU A 163 13.02 26.63 -9.41
CA LEU A 163 11.80 27.36 -9.01
C LEU A 163 11.97 27.89 -7.58
N ARG A 164 12.44 29.14 -7.52
CA ARG A 164 12.28 30.01 -6.36
C ARG A 164 10.78 30.23 -6.14
N ILE A 165 10.31 29.95 -4.94
CA ILE A 165 8.93 30.20 -4.51
C ILE A 165 8.70 31.73 -4.47
N PRO A 166 7.76 32.31 -5.24
CA PRO A 166 7.38 33.71 -5.07
C PRO A 166 6.47 33.83 -3.83
N THR A 167 6.92 34.56 -2.81
CA THR A 167 6.25 34.66 -1.50
C THR A 167 5.18 35.76 -1.39
N LYS A 168 4.61 36.27 -2.48
CA LYS A 168 3.54 37.29 -2.38
C LYS A 168 2.43 37.12 -3.42
N ARG A 169 1.19 37.02 -2.95
CA ARG A 169 -0.03 37.21 -3.77
C ARG A 169 -0.15 38.69 -4.17
N PRO A 170 -0.51 39.01 -5.42
CA PRO A 170 -0.97 40.35 -5.76
C PRO A 170 -2.35 40.59 -5.12
N PRO A 171 -2.62 41.79 -4.59
CA PRO A 171 -3.94 42.13 -4.09
C PRO A 171 -4.86 42.51 -5.25
N GLY A 172 -6.04 41.87 -5.27
CA GLY A 172 -7.22 42.32 -6.00
C GLY A 172 -7.27 41.97 -7.48
N LEU A 173 -8.09 40.96 -7.81
CA LEU A 173 -9.03 40.90 -8.93
C LEU A 173 -9.99 39.72 -8.71
#